data_AF-E0TDM1-F1
#
_entry.id   AF-E0TDM1-F1
#
_cell.length_a   1.000
_cell.length_b   1.000
_cell.length_c   1.000
_cell.angle_alpha   90.00
_cell.angle_beta   90.00
_cell.angle_gamma   90.00
#
_symmetry.space_group_name_H-M   'P 1'
#
loop_
_entity.id
_entity.type
_entity.pdbx_description
1 polymer ?
#
loop_
_entity_poly.entity_id
_entity_poly.type
_entity_poly.pdbx_seq_one_letter_code
_entity_poly.pdbx_strand_id
1 'polypeptide(L)'
;MCNRYANRASIAEMRRLMAALKRILETTSETGNFGGEDVYPDRNGVVLRPLGEDRIELAALRWGFPETKAGSRPITNIRNLKSAWWRNVNGEYLLKPEHRCLVPFTAFAEPPRSPIWFGLPDQEVAFFAGIWRP
;
A
#
# COMPACT_ATOMS: atom_id res chain seq x y z
N MET A 1 -12.08 9.46 4.02
CA MET A 1 -11.32 8.53 3.17
C MET A 1 -9.88 8.75 3.50
N CYS A 2 -9.20 7.66 3.87
CA CYS A 2 -7.89 7.76 4.48
C CYS A 2 -6.93 8.37 3.47
N ASN A 3 -6.37 9.52 3.84
CA ASN A 3 -5.32 10.21 3.10
C ASN A 3 -4.12 10.48 4.03
N ARG A 4 -3.99 9.65 5.07
CA ARG A 4 -2.87 9.64 6.01
C ARG A 4 -2.93 8.34 6.79
N TYR A 5 -1.86 7.57 6.72
CA TYR A 5 -1.70 6.40 7.57
C TYR A 5 -0.29 6.38 8.14
N ALA A 6 -0.09 5.57 9.16
CA ALA A 6 1.22 5.30 9.70
C ALA A 6 1.54 3.83 9.47
N ASN A 7 2.77 3.56 9.08
CA ASN A 7 3.33 2.23 9.11
C ASN A 7 4.52 2.25 10.06
N ARG A 8 4.32 1.76 11.28
CA ARG A 8 5.38 1.61 12.29
C ARG A 8 5.94 0.19 12.38
N ALA A 9 5.52 -0.71 11.50
CA ALA A 9 5.97 -2.09 11.51
C ALA A 9 7.45 -2.17 11.09
N SER A 10 8.22 -2.93 11.86
CA SER A 10 9.59 -3.30 11.55
C SER A 10 9.64 -4.34 10.42
N ILE A 11 10.78 -4.39 9.75
CA ILE A 11 11.06 -5.45 8.76
C ILE A 11 11.01 -6.83 9.41
N ALA A 12 11.42 -6.97 10.67
CA ALA A 12 11.37 -8.23 11.38
C ALA A 12 9.93 -8.75 11.55
N GLU A 13 8.99 -7.86 11.91
CA GLU A 13 7.56 -8.20 12.01
C GLU A 13 6.98 -8.57 10.65
N MET A 14 7.29 -7.79 9.60
CA MET A 14 6.87 -8.11 8.23
C MET A 14 7.42 -9.47 7.77
N ARG A 15 8.68 -9.79 8.06
CA ARG A 15 9.28 -11.11 7.76
C ARG A 15 8.55 -12.24 8.47
N ARG A 16 8.23 -12.08 9.76
CA ARG A 16 7.47 -13.09 10.52
C ARG A 16 6.09 -13.33 9.92
N LEU A 17 5.38 -12.26 9.57
CA LEU A 17 4.05 -12.37 8.97
C LEU A 17 4.10 -13.06 7.60
N MET A 18 5.06 -12.70 6.75
CA MET A 18 5.24 -13.36 5.45
C MET A 18 5.62 -14.83 5.61
N ALA A 19 6.48 -15.17 6.56
CA ALA A 19 6.84 -16.56 6.83
C ALA A 19 5.61 -17.39 7.26
N ALA A 20 4.70 -16.83 8.08
CA ALA A 20 3.44 -17.48 8.45
C ALA A 20 2.52 -17.72 7.24
N LEU A 21 2.59 -16.85 6.22
CA LEU A 21 1.91 -17.00 4.94
C LEU A 21 2.67 -17.90 3.94
N LYS A 22 3.77 -18.54 4.36
CA LYS A 22 4.67 -19.34 3.51
C LYS A 22 5.24 -18.54 2.33
N ARG A 23 5.60 -17.28 2.59
CA ARG A 23 6.22 -16.36 1.63
C ARG A 23 7.61 -15.94 2.08
N ILE A 24 8.53 -15.86 1.13
CA ILE A 24 9.88 -15.32 1.36
C ILE A 24 9.84 -13.80 1.12
N LEU A 25 10.10 -13.02 2.16
CA LEU A 25 10.17 -11.56 2.05
C LEU A 25 11.54 -11.12 1.52
N GLU A 26 11.55 -10.50 0.37
CA GLU A 26 12.69 -9.76 -0.17
C GLU A 26 12.54 -8.26 0.06
N THR A 27 13.66 -7.58 0.27
CA THR A 27 13.73 -6.13 0.45
C THR A 27 14.66 -5.54 -0.59
N THR A 28 14.41 -4.31 -1.02
CA THR A 28 15.33 -3.55 -1.87
C THR A 28 16.36 -2.81 -1.01
N SER A 29 17.33 -2.16 -1.65
CA SER A 29 18.23 -1.23 -0.95
C SER A 29 17.49 -0.06 -0.28
N GLU A 30 16.33 0.32 -0.80
CA GLU A 30 15.51 1.42 -0.31
C GLU A 30 14.66 0.99 0.90
N THR A 31 14.24 -0.28 0.95
CA THR A 31 13.36 -0.80 2.00
C THR A 31 14.08 -1.65 3.04
N GLY A 32 15.36 -2.00 2.82
CA GLY A 32 16.16 -2.84 3.71
C GLY A 32 16.40 -2.24 5.11
N ASN A 33 16.26 -0.92 5.25
CA ASN A 33 16.31 -0.19 6.53
C ASN A 33 15.03 0.62 6.78
N PHE A 34 13.89 0.20 6.19
CA PHE A 34 12.61 0.85 6.43
C PHE A 34 12.33 0.96 7.93
N GLY A 35 12.28 2.20 8.42
CA GLY A 35 11.90 2.59 9.76
C GLY A 35 10.60 3.36 9.66
N GLY A 36 9.65 3.03 10.54
CA GLY A 36 8.27 3.43 10.36
C GLY A 36 8.02 4.92 10.13
N GLU A 37 7.01 5.23 9.30
CA GLU A 37 6.71 6.58 8.85
C GLU A 37 5.19 6.88 8.81
N ASP A 38 4.87 8.16 8.92
CA ASP A 38 3.55 8.70 8.56
C ASP A 38 3.54 8.95 7.04
N VAL A 39 2.69 8.25 6.31
CA VAL A 39 2.60 8.29 4.85
C VAL A 39 1.45 9.20 4.41
N TYR A 40 1.74 10.04 3.41
CA TYR A 40 0.81 11.00 2.83
C TYR A 40 0.63 10.75 1.33
N PRO A 41 -0.50 11.20 0.73
CA PRO A 41 -0.69 11.21 -0.70
C PRO A 41 0.52 11.81 -1.40
N ASP A 42 0.88 11.22 -2.54
CA ASP A 42 1.98 11.68 -3.36
C ASP A 42 3.38 11.51 -2.75
N ARG A 43 3.49 10.79 -1.64
CA ARG A 43 4.76 10.35 -1.06
C ARG A 43 4.98 8.87 -1.33
N ASN A 44 6.24 8.44 -1.24
CA ASN A 44 6.53 7.02 -1.22
C ASN A 44 5.97 6.41 0.07
N GLY A 45 5.47 5.20 -0.05
CA GLY A 45 5.24 4.29 1.05
C GLY A 45 5.65 2.90 0.62
N VAL A 46 5.70 1.97 1.56
CA VAL A 46 6.05 0.58 1.25
C VAL A 46 4.82 -0.24 0.91
N VAL A 47 4.98 -1.15 -0.04
CA VAL A 47 3.98 -2.15 -0.40
C VAL A 47 4.63 -3.52 -0.48
N LEU A 48 3.86 -4.55 -0.17
CA LEU A 48 4.21 -5.94 -0.43
C LEU A 48 3.58 -6.37 -1.76
N ARG A 49 4.40 -6.66 -2.77
CA ARG A 49 3.95 -7.10 -4.09
C ARG A 49 4.51 -8.49 -4.45
N PRO A 50 3.77 -9.33 -5.21
CA PRO A 50 4.28 -10.63 -5.62
C PRO A 50 5.59 -10.54 -6.38
N LEU A 51 6.52 -11.46 -6.10
CA LEU A 51 7.78 -11.63 -6.81
C LEU A 51 7.97 -13.11 -7.17
N GLY A 52 7.35 -13.53 -8.27
CA GLY A 52 7.29 -14.95 -8.63
C GLY A 52 6.29 -15.75 -7.77
N GLU A 53 6.52 -17.05 -7.65
CA GLU A 53 5.51 -17.96 -7.09
C GLU A 53 5.44 -17.98 -5.57
N ASP A 54 6.56 -17.86 -4.87
CA ASP A 54 6.68 -18.02 -3.41
C ASP A 54 7.28 -16.79 -2.71
N ARG A 55 7.79 -15.82 -3.46
CA ARG A 55 8.41 -14.61 -2.91
C ARG A 55 7.49 -13.41 -2.98
N ILE A 56 7.75 -12.48 -2.09
CA ILE A 56 7.06 -11.21 -2.00
C ILE A 56 8.10 -10.13 -1.72
N GLU A 57 8.01 -9.02 -2.44
CA GLU A 57 8.95 -7.92 -2.31
C GLU A 57 8.32 -6.79 -1.50
N LEU A 58 9.05 -6.28 -0.51
CA LEU A 58 8.77 -4.98 0.10
C LEU A 58 9.37 -3.88 -0.78
N ALA A 59 8.54 -3.24 -1.60
CA ALA A 59 8.93 -2.19 -2.52
C ALA A 59 8.47 -0.82 -2.04
N ALA A 60 9.29 0.22 -2.24
CA ALA A 60 8.88 1.61 -2.03
C ALA A 60 8.23 2.14 -3.31
N LEU A 61 6.96 2.53 -3.25
CA LEU A 61 6.20 3.06 -4.38
C LEU A 61 5.49 4.36 -4.00
N ARG A 62 5.29 5.25 -4.96
CA ARG A 62 4.51 6.47 -4.78
C ARG A 62 3.04 6.12 -4.54
N TRP A 63 2.47 6.60 -3.44
CA TRP A 63 1.05 6.45 -3.14
C TRP A 63 0.22 7.46 -3.92
N GLY A 64 -0.24 7.05 -5.11
CA GLY A 64 -1.14 7.85 -5.94
C GLY A 64 -1.17 7.40 -7.39
N PHE A 65 -2.33 6.94 -7.87
CA PHE A 65 -2.56 6.73 -9.29
C PHE A 65 -2.75 8.06 -10.04
N PRO A 66 -2.51 8.09 -11.36
CA PRO A 66 -2.76 9.28 -12.15
C PRO A 66 -4.19 9.80 -11.98
N GLU A 67 -4.30 11.11 -12.03
CA GLU A 67 -5.55 11.84 -11.97
C GLU A 67 -6.46 11.56 -13.18
N THR A 68 -7.78 11.67 -12.99
CA THR A 68 -8.75 11.55 -14.08
C THR A 68 -8.84 12.82 -14.94
N LYS A 69 -8.40 13.96 -14.39
CA LYS A 69 -8.44 15.28 -15.02
C LYS A 69 -7.12 15.98 -14.72
N ALA A 70 -6.48 16.53 -15.76
CA ALA A 70 -5.22 17.24 -15.63
C ALA A 70 -5.28 18.32 -14.53
N GLY A 71 -4.30 18.34 -13.63
CA GLY A 71 -4.17 19.31 -12.53
C GLY A 71 -5.01 19.03 -11.27
N SER A 72 -5.67 17.88 -11.19
CA SER A 72 -6.29 17.36 -9.97
C SER A 72 -5.26 16.70 -9.03
N ARG A 73 -5.74 16.09 -7.94
CA ARG A 73 -4.89 15.30 -7.04
C ARG A 73 -4.78 13.86 -7.54
N PRO A 74 -3.66 13.17 -7.26
CA PRO A 74 -3.53 11.75 -7.54
C PRO A 74 -4.59 10.94 -6.77
N ILE A 75 -4.99 9.80 -7.34
CA ILE A 75 -6.00 8.94 -6.74
C ILE A 75 -5.34 8.01 -5.73
N THR A 76 -5.67 8.19 -4.46
CA THR A 76 -5.16 7.37 -3.34
C THR A 76 -6.11 6.26 -2.88
N ASN A 77 -7.39 6.36 -3.24
CA ASN A 77 -8.45 5.46 -2.81
C ASN A 77 -9.41 5.15 -3.97
N ILE A 78 -9.70 3.86 -4.19
CA ILE A 78 -10.57 3.40 -5.27
C ILE A 78 -11.92 2.94 -4.70
N ARG A 79 -12.97 3.74 -4.93
CA ARG A 79 -14.34 3.41 -4.48
C ARG A 79 -15.19 2.73 -5.55
N ASN A 80 -15.19 3.30 -6.76
CA ASN A 80 -16.02 2.82 -7.85
C ASN A 80 -15.17 2.00 -8.85
N LEU A 81 -15.09 0.69 -8.61
CA LEU A 81 -14.40 -0.26 -9.48
C LEU A 81 -15.03 -0.38 -10.87
N LYS A 82 -16.24 0.13 -11.08
CA LYS A 82 -16.95 0.09 -12.36
C LYS A 82 -16.71 1.32 -13.23
N SER A 83 -15.95 2.32 -12.77
CA SER A 83 -15.74 3.55 -13.56
C SER A 83 -14.97 3.27 -14.86
N ALA A 84 -15.24 4.06 -15.90
CA ALA A 84 -14.52 3.93 -17.18
C ALA A 84 -13.00 4.17 -17.00
N TRP A 85 -12.60 5.07 -16.10
CA TRP A 85 -11.21 5.29 -15.75
C TRP A 85 -10.51 4.02 -15.24
N TRP A 86 -11.18 3.25 -14.40
CA TRP A 86 -10.62 2.02 -13.83
C TRP A 86 -10.78 0.82 -14.76
N ARG A 87 -11.91 0.68 -15.46
CA ARG A 87 -12.15 -0.47 -16.34
C ARG A 87 -11.46 -0.36 -17.70
N ASN A 88 -11.47 0.83 -18.30
CA ASN A 88 -11.03 1.01 -19.68
C ASN A 88 -9.60 1.57 -19.76
N VAL A 89 -9.22 2.47 -18.84
CA VAL A 89 -7.89 3.12 -18.88
C VAL A 89 -6.87 2.38 -18.00
N ASN A 90 -7.25 2.01 -16.78
CA ASN A 90 -6.37 1.32 -15.82
C ASN A 90 -6.79 -0.15 -15.58
N GLY A 91 -7.54 -0.74 -16.52
CA GLY A 91 -8.16 -2.07 -16.36
C GLY A 91 -7.13 -3.17 -16.16
N GLU A 92 -5.98 -3.06 -16.81
CA GLU A 92 -4.83 -3.94 -16.59
C GLU A 92 -4.42 -4.00 -15.11
N TYR A 93 -4.17 -2.84 -14.50
CA TYR A 93 -3.73 -2.75 -13.10
C TYR A 93 -4.82 -3.13 -12.10
N LEU A 94 -6.09 -2.87 -12.44
CA LEU A 94 -7.20 -3.18 -11.55
C LEU A 94 -7.54 -4.67 -11.51
N LEU A 95 -7.52 -5.34 -12.67
CA LEU A 95 -8.12 -6.66 -12.84
C LEU A 95 -7.10 -7.79 -12.74
N LYS A 96 -5.85 -7.56 -13.15
CA LYS A 96 -4.84 -8.61 -13.19
C LYS A 96 -4.21 -8.85 -11.80
N PRO A 97 -4.11 -10.11 -11.33
CA PRO A 97 -3.55 -10.44 -10.03
C PRO A 97 -2.12 -9.93 -9.81
N GLU A 98 -1.29 -9.85 -10.85
CA GLU A 98 0.11 -9.40 -10.77
C GLU A 98 0.24 -7.98 -10.22
N HIS A 99 -0.80 -7.16 -10.41
CA HIS A 99 -0.86 -5.77 -9.97
C HIS A 99 -1.50 -5.60 -8.58
N ARG A 100 -1.78 -6.68 -7.85
CA ARG A 100 -2.26 -6.59 -6.46
C ARG A 100 -1.08 -6.40 -5.52
N CYS A 101 -1.28 -5.61 -4.48
CA CYS A 101 -0.33 -5.47 -3.39
C CYS A 101 -1.04 -5.36 -2.04
N LEU A 102 -0.29 -5.65 -0.97
CA LEU A 102 -0.71 -5.36 0.39
C LEU A 102 0.04 -4.11 0.85
N VAL A 103 -0.69 -3.11 1.35
CA VAL A 103 -0.07 -1.89 1.90
C VAL A 103 -0.07 -2.01 3.43
N PRO A 104 1.07 -2.33 4.08
CA PRO A 104 1.14 -2.45 5.52
C PRO A 104 0.87 -1.10 6.21
N PHE A 105 0.07 -1.14 7.27
CA PHE A 105 -0.16 -0.01 8.16
C PHE A 105 -0.32 -0.49 9.61
N THR A 106 0.00 0.39 10.55
CA THR A 106 -0.23 0.17 12.00
C THR A 106 -1.39 1.01 12.51
N ALA A 107 -1.61 2.18 11.91
CA ALA A 107 -2.80 3.00 12.17
C ALA A 107 -3.15 3.86 10.94
N PHE A 108 -4.39 4.31 10.84
CA PHE A 108 -4.80 5.28 9.83
C PHE A 108 -5.62 6.42 10.43
N ALA A 109 -5.66 7.56 9.75
CA ALA A 109 -6.20 8.80 10.31
C ALA A 109 -7.39 9.36 9.51
N GLU A 110 -8.43 9.78 10.23
CA GLU A 110 -9.60 10.50 9.70
C GLU A 110 -10.10 11.58 10.68
N PRO A 111 -10.39 12.81 10.23
CA PRO A 111 -9.98 13.39 8.95
C PRO A 111 -8.45 13.58 8.89
N PRO A 112 -7.84 13.79 7.71
CA PRO A 112 -6.38 13.90 7.60
C PRO A 112 -5.78 15.13 8.33
N ARG A 113 -6.59 16.18 8.55
CA ARG A 113 -6.25 17.36 9.37
C ARG A 113 -6.99 17.26 10.69
N SER A 114 -6.29 17.43 11.82
CA SER A 114 -6.80 17.10 13.17
C SER A 114 -7.22 15.62 13.29
N PRO A 115 -6.26 14.69 13.15
CA PRO A 115 -6.56 13.29 12.95
C PRO A 115 -7.06 12.59 14.20
N ILE A 116 -8.14 11.82 14.05
CA ILE A 116 -8.43 10.69 14.93
C ILE A 116 -7.75 9.47 14.32
N TRP A 117 -6.97 8.76 15.14
CA TRP A 117 -6.22 7.59 14.72
C TRP A 117 -7.00 6.30 15.03
N PHE A 118 -7.05 5.42 14.04
CA PHE A 118 -7.68 4.11 14.10
C PHE A 118 -6.60 3.04 13.91
N GLY A 119 -6.56 2.08 14.83
CA GLY A 119 -5.72 0.89 14.74
C GLY A 119 -6.55 -0.35 15.04
N LEU A 120 -6.00 -1.53 14.73
CA LEU A 120 -6.61 -2.79 15.13
C LEU A 120 -6.07 -3.18 16.52
N PRO A 121 -6.95 -3.52 17.48
CA PRO A 121 -6.50 -4.00 18.78
C PRO A 121 -5.73 -5.32 18.60
N ASP A 122 -4.67 -5.49 19.39
CA ASP A 122 -3.86 -6.71 19.46
C ASP A 122 -3.19 -7.15 18.15
N GLN A 123 -3.15 -6.28 17.13
CA GLN A 123 -2.47 -6.54 15.86
C GLN A 123 -1.33 -5.53 15.67
N GLU A 124 -0.11 -6.03 15.50
CA GLU A 124 1.07 -5.18 15.25
C GLU A 124 1.00 -4.49 13.89
N VAL A 125 0.45 -5.17 12.88
CA VAL A 125 0.32 -4.66 11.50
C VAL A 125 -0.96 -5.18 10.83
N ALA A 126 -1.56 -4.32 10.03
CA ALA A 126 -2.70 -4.61 9.18
C ALA A 126 -2.38 -4.20 7.72
N PHE A 127 -3.26 -4.53 6.79
CA PHE A 127 -3.02 -4.26 5.37
C PHE A 127 -4.23 -3.60 4.70
N PHE A 128 -3.99 -2.54 3.94
CA PHE A 128 -4.96 -2.14 2.91
C PHE A 128 -4.81 -3.06 1.70
N ALA A 129 -5.94 -3.40 1.08
CA ALA A 129 -5.94 -3.99 -0.25
C ALA A 129 -5.55 -2.93 -1.28
N GLY A 130 -4.39 -3.11 -1.89
CA GLY A 130 -3.83 -2.18 -2.88
C GLY A 130 -3.79 -2.77 -4.28
N ILE A 131 -3.69 -1.87 -5.25
CA ILE A 131 -3.18 -2.18 -6.59
C ILE A 131 -1.96 -1.31 -6.87
N TRP A 132 -1.04 -1.80 -7.70
CA TRP A 132 0.18 -1.10 -8.07
C TRP A 132 0.40 -1.15 -9.58
N ARG A 133 1.21 -0.21 -10.07
CA ARG A 133 1.65 -0.14 -11.46
C ARG A 133 3.16 0.13 -11.51
N PRO A 134 3.87 -0.36 -12.53
CA PRO A 134 5.25 0.01 -12.77
C PRO A 134 5.38 1.48 -13.22
#